data_AF-A0AAD6BHG7-F1
#
_entry.id   AF-A0AAD6BHG7-F1
#
_cell.length_a   1.000
_cell.length_b   1.000
_cell.length_c   1.000
_cell.angle_alpha   90.00
_cell.angle_beta   90.00
_cell.angle_gamma   90.00
#
_symmetry.space_group_name_H-M   'P 1'
#
loop_
_entity.id
_entity.type
_entity.pdbx_description
1 polymer ?
#
loop_
_entity_poly.entity_id
_entity_poly.type
_entity_poly.pdbx_seq_one_letter_code
_entity_poly.pdbx_strand_id
1 'polypeptide(L)'
;MSAAWRYFKISEKEARIAICKTCSADISRGGVTAKTFTTSGLLHHLKSKHPDKYAEYDQITSAQKKKVLPSTPTPSVADLFEKVARKYLSAPCTSTDSERLFSAASHVLDEKRNRLMADKAEKLLFIKKNLPLFLNK
;
A
#
# COMPACT_ATOMS: atom_id res chain seq x y z
N MET A 1 -16.94 8.90 -13.36
CA MET A 1 -16.48 9.87 -14.41
C MET A 1 -15.35 10.72 -13.83
N SER A 2 -14.29 10.99 -14.58
CA SER A 2 -13.13 11.76 -14.08
C SER A 2 -13.47 13.23 -13.77
N ALA A 3 -12.69 13.88 -12.90
CA ALA A 3 -12.87 15.29 -12.54
C ALA A 3 -12.74 16.27 -13.73
N ALA A 4 -12.19 15.81 -14.87
CA ALA A 4 -12.02 16.62 -16.07
C ALA A 4 -13.35 17.12 -16.65
N TRP A 5 -14.43 16.34 -16.50
CA TRP A 5 -15.77 16.69 -17.02
C TRP A 5 -16.42 17.91 -16.34
N ARG A 6 -15.81 18.47 -15.29
CA ARG A 6 -16.21 19.77 -14.75
C ARG A 6 -15.99 20.89 -15.78
N TYR A 7 -14.94 20.77 -16.60
CA TYR A 7 -14.50 21.79 -17.55
C TYR A 7 -14.94 21.53 -19.00
N PHE A 8 -15.49 20.35 -19.29
CA PHE A 8 -15.89 19.93 -20.64
C PHE A 8 -17.34 19.42 -20.68
N LYS A 9 -17.98 19.51 -21.84
CA LYS A 9 -19.28 18.88 -22.14
C LYS A 9 -19.16 17.99 -23.39
N ILE A 10 -20.01 16.97 -23.52
CA ILE A 10 -20.04 16.15 -24.74
C ILE A 10 -20.78 16.94 -25.83
N SER A 11 -20.29 16.91 -27.07
CA SER A 11 -20.96 17.52 -28.22
C SER A 11 -22.20 16.71 -28.61
N GLU A 12 -23.30 17.40 -28.92
CA GLU A 12 -24.54 16.79 -29.42
C GLU A 12 -24.41 16.30 -30.86
N LYS A 13 -23.48 16.86 -31.63
CA LYS A 13 -23.23 16.46 -33.02
C LYS A 13 -22.51 15.12 -33.10
N GLU A 14 -21.48 14.93 -32.26
CA GLU A 14 -20.65 13.73 -32.25
C GLU A 14 -20.15 13.40 -30.84
N ALA A 15 -20.41 12.18 -30.38
CA ALA A 15 -20.00 11.72 -29.04
C ALA A 15 -18.48 11.65 -28.82
N ARG A 16 -17.69 11.67 -29.91
CA ARG A 16 -16.21 11.72 -29.89
C ARG A 16 -15.66 13.11 -29.62
N ILE A 17 -16.48 14.13 -29.76
CA ILE A 17 -16.06 15.52 -29.57
C ILE A 17 -16.54 15.98 -28.20
N ALA A 18 -15.64 16.64 -27.49
CA ALA A 18 -15.93 17.31 -26.25
C ALA A 18 -15.67 18.80 -26.40
N ILE A 19 -16.58 19.61 -25.89
CA ILE A 19 -16.55 21.06 -26.01
C ILE A 19 -16.02 21.64 -24.70
N CYS A 20 -15.01 22.50 -24.78
CA CYS A 20 -14.49 23.22 -23.63
C CYS A 20 -15.50 24.27 -23.16
N LYS A 21 -15.83 24.29 -21.86
CA LYS A 21 -16.76 25.29 -21.30
C LYS A 21 -16.17 26.70 -21.20
N THR A 22 -14.85 26.83 -21.37
CA THR A 22 -14.13 28.11 -21.20
C THR A 22 -13.96 28.86 -22.51
N CYS A 23 -13.58 28.13 -23.57
CA CYS A 23 -13.27 28.72 -24.87
C CYS A 23 -14.14 28.17 -26.01
N SER A 24 -15.09 27.29 -25.70
CA SER A 24 -15.99 26.65 -26.68
C SER A 24 -15.27 25.87 -27.80
N ALA A 25 -13.98 25.56 -27.64
CA ALA A 25 -13.23 24.77 -28.60
C ALA A 25 -13.66 23.29 -28.58
N ASP A 26 -13.72 22.71 -29.77
CA ASP A 26 -14.03 21.30 -30.00
C ASP A 26 -12.76 20.45 -29.92
N ILE A 27 -12.78 19.45 -29.03
CA ILE A 27 -11.63 18.63 -28.70
C ILE A 27 -11.99 17.16 -28.91
N SER A 28 -11.21 16.47 -29.74
CA SER A 28 -11.37 15.03 -29.94
C SER A 28 -10.97 14.27 -28.68
N ARG A 29 -11.81 13.32 -28.26
CA ARG A 29 -11.59 12.44 -27.11
C ARG A 29 -10.65 11.25 -27.42
N GLY A 30 -10.25 11.12 -28.69
CA GLY A 30 -9.51 9.96 -29.20
C GLY A 30 -10.34 8.67 -29.15
N GLY A 31 -9.90 7.66 -29.89
CA GLY A 31 -10.59 6.36 -29.94
C GLY A 31 -11.86 6.37 -30.81
N VAL A 32 -12.30 5.17 -31.16
CA VAL A 32 -13.43 4.95 -32.08
C VAL A 32 -14.70 4.61 -31.32
N THR A 33 -14.55 3.98 -30.15
CA THR A 33 -15.63 3.41 -29.32
C THR A 33 -15.65 4.02 -27.93
N ALA A 34 -16.80 4.02 -27.26
CA ALA A 34 -16.95 4.58 -25.91
C ALA A 34 -15.94 4.03 -24.88
N LYS A 35 -15.51 2.77 -25.03
CA LYS A 35 -14.51 2.10 -24.16
C LYS A 35 -13.07 2.58 -24.40
N THR A 36 -12.79 3.19 -25.55
CA THR A 36 -11.44 3.67 -25.94
C THR A 36 -11.26 5.18 -25.81
N PHE A 37 -12.29 5.90 -25.37
CA PHE A 37 -12.23 7.35 -25.20
C PHE A 37 -11.31 7.72 -24.04
N THR A 38 -10.31 8.55 -24.33
CA THR A 38 -9.31 8.99 -23.35
C THR A 38 -9.55 10.44 -22.93
N THR A 39 -8.96 10.83 -21.80
CA THR A 39 -9.05 12.22 -21.28
C THR A 39 -7.75 13.00 -21.47
N SER A 40 -6.76 12.42 -22.14
CA SER A 40 -5.44 13.03 -22.36
C SER A 40 -5.52 14.30 -23.22
N GLY A 41 -6.26 14.28 -24.33
CA GLY A 41 -6.44 15.45 -25.20
C GLY A 41 -7.16 16.61 -24.50
N LEU A 42 -8.14 16.28 -23.66
CA LEU A 42 -8.88 17.24 -22.82
C LEU A 42 -7.95 17.94 -21.82
N LEU A 43 -7.08 17.16 -21.16
CA LEU A 43 -6.11 17.69 -20.19
C LEU A 43 -5.01 18.51 -20.86
N HIS A 44 -4.53 18.09 -22.03
CA HIS A 44 -3.54 18.85 -22.78
C HIS A 44 -4.09 20.21 -23.23
N HIS A 45 -5.34 20.25 -23.70
CA HIS A 45 -6.03 21.50 -24.00
C HIS A 45 -6.15 22.38 -22.76
N LEU A 46 -6.59 21.82 -21.62
CA LEU A 46 -6.73 22.57 -20.38
C LEU A 46 -5.38 23.17 -19.95
N LYS A 47 -4.30 22.38 -19.98
CA LYS A 47 -2.95 22.84 -19.58
C LYS A 47 -2.38 23.91 -20.49
N SER A 48 -2.62 23.83 -21.80
CA SER A 48 -2.03 24.76 -22.79
C SER A 48 -2.82 26.05 -22.96
N LYS A 49 -4.16 25.98 -22.97
CA LYS A 49 -5.03 27.15 -23.22
C LYS A 49 -5.59 27.78 -21.93
N HIS A 50 -5.63 27.03 -20.83
CA HIS A 50 -6.26 27.44 -19.57
C HIS A 50 -5.42 27.01 -18.35
N PRO A 51 -4.19 27.54 -18.19
CA PRO A 51 -3.30 27.14 -17.11
C PRO A 51 -3.92 27.32 -15.72
N ASP A 52 -4.70 28.39 -15.52
CA ASP A 52 -5.39 28.66 -14.24
C ASP A 52 -6.38 27.55 -13.87
N LYS A 53 -7.18 27.11 -14.84
CA LYS A 53 -8.16 26.01 -14.63
C LYS A 53 -7.47 24.66 -14.49
N TYR A 54 -6.32 24.47 -15.12
CA TYR A 54 -5.51 23.27 -14.94
C TYR A 54 -4.94 23.19 -13.50
N ALA A 55 -4.56 24.33 -12.90
CA ALA A 55 -4.12 24.37 -11.51
C ALA A 55 -5.24 23.97 -10.54
N GLU A 56 -6.46 24.45 -10.74
CA GLU A 56 -7.63 23.99 -9.96
C GLU A 56 -7.88 22.48 -10.13
N TYR A 57 -7.79 21.98 -11.37
CA TYR A 57 -7.94 20.56 -11.65
C TYR A 57 -6.87 19.70 -10.95
N ASP A 58 -5.62 20.15 -10.96
CA ASP A 58 -4.51 19.46 -10.29
C ASP A 58 -4.73 19.40 -8.77
N GLN A 59 -5.23 20.49 -8.18
CA GLN A 59 -5.63 20.52 -6.77
C GLN A 59 -6.80 19.57 -6.47
N ILE A 60 -7.82 19.51 -7.34
CA ILE A 60 -8.96 18.61 -7.17
C ILE A 60 -8.52 17.13 -7.26
N THR A 61 -7.63 16.79 -8.20
CA THR A 61 -7.16 15.41 -8.38
C THR A 61 -6.15 14.99 -7.30
N SER A 62 -5.26 15.89 -6.86
CA SER A 62 -4.34 15.63 -5.75
C SER A 62 -5.07 15.51 -4.41
N ALA A 63 -6.12 16.29 -4.16
CA ALA A 63 -6.97 16.16 -2.98
C ALA A 63 -7.79 14.86 -2.98
N GLN A 64 -8.26 14.40 -4.15
CA GLN A 64 -8.89 13.07 -4.28
C GLN A 64 -7.89 11.93 -4.01
N LYS A 65 -6.60 12.14 -4.31
CA LYS A 65 -5.51 11.21 -3.96
C LYS A 65 -5.25 11.14 -2.45
N LYS A 66 -5.50 12.23 -1.70
CA LYS A 66 -5.31 12.30 -0.24
C LYS A 66 -6.48 11.72 0.60
N LYS A 67 -7.67 11.53 0.03
CA LYS A 67 -8.85 11.01 0.75
C LYS A 67 -9.06 9.49 0.69
N VAL A 68 -8.12 8.74 0.10
CA VAL A 68 -8.12 7.27 0.16
C VAL A 68 -7.08 6.80 1.18
N LEU A 69 -7.51 6.72 2.44
CA LEU A 69 -6.98 5.79 3.44
C LEU A 69 -8.12 5.55 4.45
N PRO A 70 -8.64 4.33 4.61
CA PRO A 70 -7.95 3.05 4.51
C PRO A 70 -8.41 2.24 3.30
N SER A 71 -7.66 2.29 2.20
CA SER A 71 -7.76 1.24 1.19
C SER A 71 -6.82 0.11 1.60
N THR A 72 -7.38 -1.09 1.72
CA THR A 72 -6.64 -2.34 1.56
C THR A 72 -5.47 -2.18 0.59
N PRO A 73 -4.26 -2.62 0.96
CA PRO A 73 -3.12 -2.52 0.07
C PRO A 73 -3.43 -3.40 -1.14
N THR A 74 -3.66 -2.80 -2.31
CA THR A 74 -3.20 -3.44 -3.54
C THR A 74 -1.73 -3.76 -3.28
N PRO A 75 -1.31 -5.03 -3.25
CA PRO A 75 0.06 -5.36 -2.90
C PRO A 75 0.92 -4.71 -3.98
N SER A 76 1.62 -3.64 -3.60
CA SER A 76 2.71 -3.17 -4.42
C SER A 76 3.74 -4.31 -4.43
N VAL A 77 4.54 -4.40 -5.48
CA VAL A 77 5.62 -5.40 -5.53
C VAL A 77 6.47 -5.35 -4.25
N ALA A 78 6.65 -4.16 -3.64
CA ALA A 78 7.35 -3.98 -2.38
C ALA A 78 6.65 -4.68 -1.19
N ASP A 79 5.32 -4.62 -1.08
CA ASP A 79 4.56 -5.32 -0.04
C ASP A 79 4.69 -6.85 -0.16
N LEU A 80 4.79 -7.35 -1.41
CA LEU A 80 5.01 -8.77 -1.66
C LEU A 80 6.43 -9.18 -1.26
N PHE A 81 7.43 -8.41 -1.65
CA PHE A 81 8.82 -8.65 -1.27
C PHE A 81 9.01 -8.57 0.25
N GLU A 82 8.33 -7.65 0.93
CA GLU A 82 8.37 -7.56 2.39
C GLU A 82 7.82 -8.83 3.04
N LYS A 83 6.67 -9.33 2.56
CA LYS A 83 6.07 -10.58 3.07
C LYS A 83 6.98 -11.79 2.85
N VAL A 84 7.62 -11.87 1.68
CA VAL A 84 8.57 -12.94 1.35
C VAL A 84 9.83 -12.81 2.20
N ALA A 85 10.40 -11.61 2.31
CA ALA A 85 11.59 -11.35 3.11
C ALA A 85 11.36 -11.72 4.59
N ARG A 86 10.24 -11.30 5.19
CA ARG A 86 9.88 -11.68 6.57
C ARG A 86 9.77 -13.20 6.75
N LYS A 87 9.31 -13.94 5.74
CA LYS A 87 9.17 -15.40 5.82
C LYS A 87 10.51 -16.13 5.73
N TYR A 88 11.39 -15.71 4.83
CA TYR A 88 12.62 -16.45 4.51
C TYR A 88 13.88 -15.91 5.20
N LEU A 89 13.88 -14.65 5.64
CA LEU A 89 15.03 -13.98 6.27
C LEU A 89 14.86 -13.76 7.78
N SER A 90 13.78 -14.25 8.38
CA SER A 90 13.54 -14.14 9.84
C SER A 90 14.26 -15.19 10.66
N ALA A 91 14.57 -16.35 10.07
CA ALA A 91 15.30 -17.40 10.75
C ALA A 91 16.81 -17.06 10.80
N PRO A 92 17.48 -17.20 11.96
CA PRO A 92 18.92 -17.04 12.04
C PRO A 92 19.62 -18.14 11.22
N CYS A 93 20.77 -17.83 10.63
CA CYS A 93 21.54 -18.78 9.81
C CYS A 93 22.10 -19.99 10.61
N THR A 94 22.05 -19.95 11.94
CA THR A 94 22.69 -20.93 12.83
C THR A 94 21.77 -21.36 13.98
N SER A 95 21.93 -22.59 14.46
CA SER A 95 21.26 -23.14 15.65
C SER A 95 21.74 -22.57 16.99
N THR A 96 22.76 -21.72 16.99
CA THR A 96 23.45 -21.24 18.21
C THR A 96 22.50 -20.60 19.24
N ASP A 97 21.47 -19.87 18.80
CA ASP A 97 20.47 -19.29 19.71
C ASP A 97 19.63 -20.36 20.43
N SER A 98 19.24 -21.41 19.70
CA SER A 98 18.51 -22.55 20.23
C SER A 98 19.38 -23.36 21.19
N GLU A 99 20.64 -23.61 20.82
CA GLU A 99 21.60 -24.32 21.68
C GLU A 99 21.80 -23.60 23.01
N ARG A 100 22.04 -22.28 22.99
CA ARG A 100 22.16 -21.47 24.21
C ARG A 100 20.89 -21.54 25.07
N LEU A 101 19.71 -21.54 24.44
CA LEU A 101 18.43 -21.68 25.14
C LEU A 101 18.30 -23.04 25.84
N PHE A 102 18.63 -24.14 25.15
CA PHE A 102 18.53 -25.49 25.70
C PHE A 102 19.63 -25.82 26.73
N SER A 103 20.84 -25.28 26.57
CA SER A 103 21.86 -25.34 27.61
C SER A 103 21.39 -24.63 28.88
N ALA A 104 20.77 -23.45 28.76
CA ALA A 104 20.18 -22.75 29.89
C ALA A 104 18.95 -23.48 30.46
N ALA A 105 18.18 -24.19 29.64
CA ALA A 105 17.04 -25.01 30.04
C ALA A 105 17.46 -26.20 30.90
N SER A 106 18.62 -26.80 30.60
CA SER A 106 19.16 -27.94 31.36
C SER A 106 19.29 -27.63 32.85
N HIS A 107 19.73 -26.42 33.20
CA HIS A 107 19.80 -25.96 34.59
C HIS A 107 18.43 -25.78 35.28
N VAL A 108 17.32 -25.69 34.52
CA VAL A 108 15.96 -25.58 35.05
C VAL A 108 15.31 -26.96 35.21
N LEU A 109 15.68 -27.91 34.35
CA LEU A 109 15.18 -29.29 34.33
C LEU A 109 16.00 -30.27 35.19
N ASP A 110 17.03 -29.77 35.88
CA ASP A 110 17.95 -30.54 36.72
C ASP A 110 17.22 -31.42 37.75
N GLU A 111 17.67 -32.67 37.92
CA GLU A 111 17.04 -33.72 38.74
C GLU A 111 16.92 -33.34 40.23
N LYS A 112 17.76 -32.40 40.68
CA LYS A 112 17.78 -31.92 42.08
C LYS A 112 16.66 -30.93 42.40
N ARG A 113 16.02 -30.33 41.38
CA ARG A 113 14.85 -29.46 41.56
C ARG A 113 13.58 -30.27 41.31
N ASN A 114 12.52 -29.99 42.09
CA ASN A 114 11.22 -30.67 41.99
C ASN A 114 10.82 -30.88 40.53
N ARG A 115 10.61 -32.15 40.13
CA ARG A 115 10.44 -32.63 38.74
C ARG A 115 9.44 -31.75 38.00
N LEU A 116 9.94 -30.76 37.25
CA LEU A 116 9.11 -29.83 36.52
C LEU A 116 8.57 -30.56 35.29
N MET A 117 7.25 -30.58 35.11
CA MET A 117 6.64 -31.16 33.92
C MET A 117 7.10 -30.41 32.66
N ALA A 118 7.29 -31.13 31.55
CA ALA A 118 7.76 -30.58 30.29
C ALA A 118 6.95 -29.35 29.83
N ASP A 119 5.62 -29.41 29.96
CA ASP A 119 4.72 -28.30 29.59
C ASP A 119 4.97 -27.02 30.39
N LYS A 120 5.36 -27.15 31.66
CA LYS A 120 5.68 -25.99 32.52
C LYS A 120 7.06 -25.45 32.19
N ALA A 121 8.01 -26.33 31.88
CA ALA A 121 9.35 -25.95 31.47
C ALA A 121 9.34 -25.14 30.15
N GLU A 122 8.57 -25.60 29.16
CA GLU A 122 8.39 -24.90 27.89
C GLU A 122 7.84 -23.48 28.09
N LYS A 123 6.78 -23.34 28.89
CA LYS A 123 6.19 -22.03 29.21
C LYS A 123 7.18 -21.10 29.91
N LEU A 124 7.97 -21.61 30.85
CA LEU A 124 8.99 -20.80 31.53
C LEU A 124 10.13 -20.38 30.59
N LEU A 125 10.56 -21.25 29.70
CA LEU A 125 11.56 -20.94 28.66
C LEU A 125 11.06 -19.86 27.71
N PHE A 126 9.81 -19.98 27.26
CA PHE A 126 9.15 -18.99 26.42
C PHE A 126 9.10 -17.62 27.11
N ILE A 127 8.62 -17.57 28.35
CA ILE A 127 8.57 -16.31 29.12
C ILE A 127 9.97 -15.74 29.26
N LYS A 128 10.96 -16.53 29.68
CA LYS A 128 12.34 -16.07 29.90
C LYS A 128 12.97 -15.48 28.64
N LYS A 129 12.79 -16.11 27.47
CA LYS A 129 13.37 -15.62 26.20
C LYS A 129 12.70 -14.33 25.72
N ASN A 130 11.39 -14.20 25.94
CA ASN A 130 10.61 -13.04 25.45
C ASN A 130 10.54 -11.88 26.47
N LEU A 131 10.81 -12.12 27.75
CA LEU A 131 10.72 -11.10 28.81
C LEU A 131 11.50 -9.80 28.49
N PRO A 132 12.73 -9.84 27.93
CA PRO A 132 13.44 -8.62 27.55
C PRO A 132 12.72 -7.77 26.49
N LEU A 133 11.93 -8.39 25.60
CA LEU A 133 11.16 -7.67 24.58
C LEU A 133 10.00 -6.86 25.18
N PHE A 134 9.53 -7.25 26.36
CA PHE A 134 8.40 -6.61 27.04
C PHE A 134 8.83 -5.61 28.12
N LEU A 135 10.01 -5.81 28.73
CA LEU A 135 10.50 -4.97 29.84
C LEU A 135 11.51 -3.89 29.41
N ASN A 136 12.15 -4.00 28.24
CA ASN A 136 13.08 -2.96 27.76
C ASN A 136 12.36 -1.90 26.90
N LYS A 137 11.38 -1.20 27.50
CA LYS A 137 10.85 0.06 26.98
C LYS A 137 11.48 1.25 27.68
#